data_AF-A0A2C9CWL0-F1
#
_entry.id   AF-A0A2C9CWL0-F1
#
_cell.length_a   1.000
_cell.length_b   1.000
_cell.length_c   1.000
_cell.angle_alpha   90.00
_cell.angle_beta   90.00
_cell.angle_gamma   90.00
#
_symmetry.space_group_name_H-M   'P 1'
#
loop_
_entity.id
_entity.type
_entity.pdbx_description
1 polymer ?
#
loop_
_entity_poly.entity_id
_entity_poly.type
_entity_poly.pdbx_seq_one_letter_code
_entity_poly.pdbx_strand_id
1 'polypeptide(L)'
;MATVRDLEKRGIGFRVLAGQGAEIDTSTPGGRLIFGIFAALAEFERDLIHERVMAGLAAARARGRHGGAPYKMTPAKLRLAMAAMGNSETRIRPLCRELGVSSQTLYRYVAPDGQIRPDGEKLLKRTQR
;
A
#
# COMPACT_ATOMS: atom_id res chain seq x y z
N MET A 1 14.14 7.01 14.82
CA MET A 1 14.71 6.96 16.18
C MET A 1 13.66 7.32 17.22
N ALA A 2 12.60 6.51 17.36
CA ALA A 2 11.51 6.81 18.31
C ALA A 2 11.78 6.23 19.70
N THR A 3 12.22 4.97 19.76
CA THR A 3 12.38 4.21 21.00
C THR A 3 13.44 4.79 21.94
N VAL A 4 14.64 5.12 21.46
CA VAL A 4 15.70 5.65 22.33
C VAL A 4 15.39 7.07 22.82
N ARG A 5 14.77 7.91 21.97
CA ARG A 5 14.29 9.24 22.38
C ARG A 5 13.18 9.15 23.43
N ASP A 6 12.32 8.12 23.37
CA ASP A 6 11.31 7.86 24.40
C ASP A 6 11.95 7.46 25.74
N LEU A 7 12.96 6.58 25.71
CA LEU A 7 13.71 6.22 26.91
C LEU A 7 14.37 7.43 27.56
N GLU A 8 15.00 8.31 26.77
CA GLU A 8 15.60 9.54 27.27
C GLU A 8 14.58 10.48 27.94
N LYS A 9 13.41 10.67 27.32
CA LYS A 9 12.31 11.47 27.92
C LYS A 9 11.83 10.92 29.26
N ARG A 10 11.97 9.61 29.46
CA ARG A 10 11.61 8.91 30.71
C ARG A 10 12.78 8.84 31.70
N GLY A 11 13.93 9.45 31.39
CA GLY A 11 15.13 9.40 32.23
C GLY A 11 15.83 8.04 32.24
N ILE A 12 15.59 7.19 31.24
CA ILE A 12 16.15 5.85 31.14
C ILE A 12 17.37 5.86 30.23
N GLY A 13 18.52 5.42 30.75
CA GLY A 13 19.74 5.23 29.97
C GLY A 13 19.67 4.00 29.07
N PHE A 14 20.08 4.16 27.81
CA PHE A 14 20.29 3.10 26.83
C PHE A 14 21.78 2.80 26.70
N ARG A 15 22.15 1.51 26.87
CA ARG A 15 23.51 0.99 26.68
C ARG A 15 23.52 -0.18 25.69
N VAL A 16 24.42 -0.14 24.71
CA VAL A 16 24.66 -1.23 23.76
C VAL A 16 25.81 -2.11 24.26
N LEU A 17 25.54 -3.38 24.51
CA LEU A 17 26.53 -4.33 25.07
C LEU A 17 27.29 -5.14 24.00
N ALA A 18 26.73 -5.24 22.79
CA ALA A 18 27.31 -6.01 21.69
C ALA A 18 26.99 -5.36 20.34
N GLY A 19 27.97 -5.35 19.44
CA GLY A 19 27.87 -4.78 18.10
C GLY A 19 29.19 -4.15 17.64
N GLN A 20 29.52 -4.29 16.36
CA GLN A 20 30.68 -3.60 15.78
C GLN A 20 30.39 -2.10 15.67
N GLY A 21 31.13 -1.29 16.42
CA GLY A 21 31.32 0.13 16.08
C GLY A 21 30.93 1.16 17.13
N ALA A 22 30.24 0.82 18.24
CA ALA A 22 30.19 1.71 19.41
C ALA A 22 29.57 1.01 20.62
N GLU A 23 30.31 0.95 21.72
CA GLU A 23 29.73 0.86 23.05
C GLU A 23 29.00 2.18 23.31
N ILE A 24 27.74 2.28 22.86
CA ILE A 24 26.93 3.48 23.08
C ILE A 24 26.34 3.41 24.46
N ASP A 25 26.66 4.38 25.31
CA ASP A 25 26.03 4.57 26.62
C ASP A 25 25.48 5.99 26.77
N THR A 26 24.18 6.12 26.54
CA THR A 26 23.45 7.40 26.63
C THR A 26 23.29 7.93 28.06
N SER A 27 23.70 7.18 29.09
CA SER A 27 23.78 7.73 30.46
C SER A 27 24.91 8.77 30.57
N THR A 28 25.93 8.68 29.73
CA THR A 28 27.07 9.61 29.70
C THR A 28 26.86 10.77 28.72
N PRO A 29 27.41 11.97 28.98
CA PRO A 29 27.37 13.09 28.02
C PRO A 29 27.98 12.73 26.65
N GLY A 30 29.10 11.99 26.64
CA GLY A 30 29.76 11.56 25.41
C GLY A 30 28.93 10.57 24.59
N GLY A 31 28.29 9.60 25.25
CA GLY A 31 27.43 8.63 24.56
C GLY A 31 26.13 9.26 24.02
N ARG A 32 25.57 10.29 24.67
CA ARG A 32 24.46 11.08 24.09
C ARG A 32 24.88 11.82 22.83
N LEU A 33 26.08 12.41 22.81
CA LEU A 33 26.60 13.09 21.63
C LEU A 33 26.77 12.11 20.44
N ILE A 34 27.46 11.00 20.66
CA ILE A 34 27.71 9.98 19.62
C ILE A 34 26.38 9.42 19.11
N PHE A 35 25.45 9.11 20.03
CA PHE A 35 24.11 8.66 19.66
C PHE A 35 23.38 9.70 18.80
N GLY A 36 23.47 10.98 19.14
CA GLY A 36 22.89 12.08 18.37
C GLY A 36 23.44 12.17 16.95
N ILE A 37 24.75 12.01 16.76
CA ILE A 37 25.38 12.00 15.43
C ILE A 37 24.85 10.83 14.60
N PHE A 38 24.83 9.61 15.15
CA PHE A 38 24.30 8.46 14.42
C PHE A 38 22.80 8.57 14.16
N ALA A 39 22.03 9.16 15.07
CA ALA A 39 20.62 9.43 14.87
C ALA A 39 20.40 10.40 13.70
N ALA A 40 21.17 11.49 13.62
CA ALA A 40 21.10 12.44 12.53
C ALA A 40 21.51 11.82 11.18
N LEU A 41 22.58 11.02 11.17
CA LEU A 41 23.03 10.30 9.97
C LEU A 41 21.95 9.33 9.47
N ALA A 42 21.33 8.56 10.38
CA ALA A 42 20.26 7.63 10.03
C ALA A 42 18.99 8.34 9.52
N GLU A 43 18.70 9.56 10.01
CA GLU A 43 17.61 10.39 9.48
C GLU A 43 17.95 10.88 8.06
N PHE A 44 19.16 11.38 7.84
CA PHE A 44 19.64 11.78 6.51
C PHE A 44 19.58 10.64 5.48
N GLU A 45 20.06 9.44 5.83
CA GLU A 45 20.01 8.27 4.94
C GLU A 45 18.56 7.89 4.59
N ARG A 46 17.64 7.98 5.55
CA ARG A 46 16.22 7.72 5.31
C ARG A 46 15.64 8.71 4.31
N ASP A 47 15.95 9.99 4.46
CA ASP A 47 15.44 11.04 3.58
C ASP A 47 15.97 10.84 2.15
N LEU A 48 17.26 10.52 1.98
CA LEU A 48 17.83 10.16 0.67
C LEU A 48 17.15 8.95 0.03
N ILE A 49 16.84 7.91 0.81
CA ILE A 49 16.09 6.74 0.29
C ILE A 49 14.70 7.17 -0.16
N HIS A 50 14.01 7.99 0.63
CA HIS A 50 12.68 8.49 0.32
C HIS A 50 12.67 9.31 -0.98
N GLU A 51 13.60 10.25 -1.13
CA GLU A 51 13.76 11.05 -2.35
C GLU A 51 13.96 10.16 -3.58
N ARG A 52 14.85 9.16 -3.48
CA ARG A 52 15.12 8.21 -4.57
C ARG A 52 13.89 7.38 -4.93
N VAL A 53 13.13 6.93 -3.94
CA VAL A 53 11.87 6.18 -4.16
C VAL A 53 10.85 7.07 -4.87
N MET A 54 10.68 8.32 -4.45
CA MET A 54 9.74 9.25 -5.07
C MET A 54 10.12 9.57 -6.52
N ALA A 55 11.40 9.81 -6.80
CA ALA A 55 11.91 9.98 -8.15
C ALA A 55 11.64 8.72 -9.02
N GLY A 56 11.88 7.53 -8.48
CA GLY A 56 11.59 6.26 -9.16
C GLY A 56 10.10 6.06 -9.45
N LEU A 57 9.23 6.38 -8.48
CA LEU A 57 7.77 6.33 -8.66
C LEU A 57 7.28 7.33 -9.71
N ALA A 58 7.82 8.54 -9.72
CA ALA A 58 7.51 9.56 -10.72
C ALA A 58 7.90 9.08 -12.13
N ALA A 59 9.12 8.55 -12.30
CA ALA A 59 9.57 7.98 -13.57
C ALA A 59 8.72 6.77 -14.01
N ALA A 60 8.33 5.90 -13.07
CA ALA A 60 7.44 4.78 -13.38
C ALA A 60 6.06 5.25 -13.86
N ARG A 61 5.47 6.26 -13.21
CA ARG A 61 4.19 6.86 -13.62
C ARG A 61 4.28 7.54 -14.98
N ALA A 62 5.38 8.24 -15.27
CA ALA A 62 5.62 8.84 -16.59
C ALA A 62 5.68 7.80 -17.71
N ARG A 63 6.14 6.58 -17.42
CA ARG A 63 6.08 5.42 -18.33
C ARG A 63 4.72 4.70 -18.36
N GLY A 64 3.68 5.26 -17.75
CA GLY A 64 2.33 4.69 -17.73
C GLY A 64 2.07 3.64 -16.64
N ARG A 65 3.02 3.38 -15.72
CA ARG A 65 2.78 2.46 -14.60
C ARG A 65 2.02 3.19 -13.49
N HIS A 66 0.75 2.85 -13.31
CA HIS A 66 -0.11 3.47 -12.29
C HIS A 66 0.16 2.98 -10.85
N GLY A 67 0.68 1.76 -10.68
CA GLY A 67 0.90 1.15 -9.35
C GLY A 67 -0.37 0.63 -8.68
N GLY A 68 -0.27 0.28 -7.39
CA GLY A 68 -1.38 -0.26 -6.60
C GLY A 68 -1.70 -1.74 -6.89
N ALA A 69 -2.68 -2.27 -6.16
CA ALA A 69 -3.18 -3.63 -6.37
C ALA A 69 -4.00 -3.72 -7.68
N PRO A 70 -3.83 -4.77 -8.50
CA PRO A 70 -4.62 -4.95 -9.71
C PRO A 70 -6.10 -5.15 -9.38
N TYR A 71 -6.99 -4.60 -10.22
CA TYR A 71 -8.43 -4.80 -10.08
C TYR A 71 -8.78 -6.26 -10.35
N LYS A 72 -9.57 -6.87 -9.45
CA LYS A 72 -10.07 -8.26 -9.63
C LYS A 72 -11.16 -8.38 -10.70
N MET A 73 -11.92 -7.30 -10.91
CA MET A 73 -12.94 -7.19 -11.94
C MET A 73 -12.29 -6.75 -13.26
N THR A 74 -12.47 -7.53 -14.32
CA THR A 74 -11.96 -7.27 -15.66
C THR A 74 -13.12 -6.98 -16.63
N PRO A 75 -12.88 -6.35 -17.79
CA PRO A 75 -13.93 -6.13 -18.79
C PRO A 75 -14.63 -7.42 -19.24
N ALA A 76 -13.89 -8.52 -19.34
CA ALA A 76 -14.47 -9.83 -19.67
C ALA A 76 -15.39 -10.34 -18.56
N LYS A 77 -14.94 -10.29 -17.30
CA LYS A 77 -15.77 -10.65 -16.14
C LYS A 77 -16.99 -9.75 -16.01
N LEU A 78 -16.85 -8.46 -16.34
CA LEU A 78 -17.96 -7.51 -16.32
C LEU A 78 -19.04 -7.88 -17.32
N ARG A 79 -18.68 -8.22 -18.56
CA ARG A 79 -19.63 -8.66 -19.59
C ARG A 79 -20.36 -9.95 -19.18
N LEU A 80 -19.62 -10.92 -18.63
CA LEU A 80 -20.21 -12.15 -18.09
C LEU A 80 -21.16 -11.86 -16.93
N ALA A 81 -20.75 -10.98 -16.00
CA ALA A 81 -21.58 -10.56 -14.89
C ALA A 81 -22.88 -9.87 -15.37
N MET A 82 -22.81 -8.98 -16.37
CA MET A 82 -23.99 -8.33 -16.94
C MET A 82 -24.98 -9.34 -17.52
N ALA A 83 -24.49 -10.31 -18.30
CA ALA A 83 -25.33 -11.35 -18.88
C ALA A 83 -25.94 -12.26 -17.81
N ALA A 84 -25.15 -12.68 -16.82
CA ALA A 84 -25.62 -13.55 -15.75
C ALA A 84 -26.65 -12.83 -14.85
N MET A 85 -26.41 -11.58 -14.47
CA MET A 85 -27.30 -10.82 -13.61
C MET A 85 -28.63 -10.45 -14.29
N GLY A 86 -28.69 -10.42 -15.62
CA GLY A 86 -29.94 -10.26 -16.37
C GLY A 86 -30.86 -11.49 -16.35
N ASN A 87 -30.37 -12.65 -15.92
CA ASN A 87 -31.18 -13.85 -15.72
C ASN A 87 -31.69 -13.94 -14.28
N SER A 88 -33.02 -14.04 -14.11
CA SER A 88 -33.69 -14.12 -12.81
C SER A 88 -33.32 -15.36 -11.98
N GLU A 89 -32.79 -16.42 -12.60
CA GLU A 89 -32.37 -17.65 -11.90
C GLU A 89 -30.95 -17.57 -11.32
N THR A 90 -30.21 -16.50 -11.60
CA THR A 90 -28.79 -16.40 -11.22
C THR A 90 -28.59 -16.29 -9.72
N ARG A 91 -27.83 -17.24 -9.17
CA ARG A 91 -27.41 -17.23 -7.77
C ARG A 91 -26.12 -16.42 -7.60
N ILE A 92 -26.19 -15.34 -6.83
CA ILE A 92 -25.11 -14.38 -6.63
C ILE A 92 -23.83 -15.00 -6.03
N ARG A 93 -23.97 -15.87 -5.03
CA ARG A 93 -22.81 -16.46 -4.32
C ARG A 93 -21.97 -17.37 -5.24
N PRO A 94 -22.58 -18.34 -5.98
CA PRO A 94 -21.87 -19.10 -7.01
C PRO A 94 -21.20 -18.20 -8.06
N LEU A 95 -21.94 -17.22 -8.62
CA LEU A 95 -21.41 -16.30 -9.62
C LEU A 95 -20.17 -15.54 -9.11
N CYS A 96 -20.21 -15.02 -7.88
CA CYS A 96 -19.07 -14.34 -7.26
C CYS A 96 -17.84 -15.26 -7.12
N ARG A 97 -18.07 -16.52 -6.74
CA ARG A 97 -17.00 -17.52 -6.59
C ARG A 97 -16.34 -17.81 -7.93
N GLU A 98 -17.14 -18.01 -8.97
CA GLU A 98 -16.68 -18.28 -10.33
C GLU A 98 -15.91 -17.09 -10.91
N LEU A 99 -16.42 -15.87 -10.72
CA LEU A 99 -15.74 -14.65 -11.17
C LEU A 99 -14.53 -14.27 -10.28
N GLY A 100 -14.36 -14.91 -9.12
CA GLY A 100 -13.29 -14.63 -8.16
C GLY A 100 -13.38 -13.23 -7.54
N VAL A 101 -14.59 -12.70 -7.36
CA VAL A 101 -14.86 -11.36 -6.79
C VAL A 101 -15.78 -11.45 -5.59
N SER A 102 -15.74 -10.46 -4.69
CA SER A 102 -16.74 -10.36 -3.62
C SER A 102 -18.08 -9.91 -4.17
N SER A 103 -19.17 -10.21 -3.46
CA SER A 103 -20.51 -9.68 -3.78
C SER A 103 -20.53 -8.15 -3.82
N GLN A 104 -19.81 -7.49 -2.90
CA GLN A 104 -19.63 -6.05 -2.91
C GLN A 104 -18.92 -5.55 -4.18
N THR A 105 -17.92 -6.30 -4.66
CA THR A 105 -17.25 -5.95 -5.92
C THR A 105 -18.18 -6.16 -7.11
N LEU A 106 -18.99 -7.22 -7.13
CA LEU A 106 -19.98 -7.44 -8.18
C LEU A 106 -20.99 -6.29 -8.24
N TYR A 107 -21.63 -5.97 -7.11
CA TYR A 107 -22.65 -4.92 -7.03
C TYR A 107 -22.13 -3.49 -7.19
N ARG A 108 -20.82 -3.27 -7.03
CA ARG A 108 -20.22 -1.98 -7.37
C ARG A 108 -20.23 -1.74 -8.89
N TYR A 109 -20.12 -2.79 -9.70
CA TYR A 109 -19.98 -2.69 -11.16
C TYR A 109 -21.27 -3.01 -11.93
N VAL A 110 -22.14 -3.87 -11.40
CA VAL A 110 -23.38 -4.33 -12.06
C VAL A 110 -24.54 -4.29 -11.06
N ALA A 111 -25.71 -3.82 -11.49
CA ALA A 111 -26.94 -3.83 -10.71
C ALA A 111 -27.60 -5.22 -10.72
N PRO A 112 -28.54 -5.50 -9.79
CA PRO A 112 -29.23 -6.79 -9.72
C PRO A 112 -29.96 -7.24 -11.00
N ASP A 113 -30.29 -6.30 -11.88
CA ASP A 113 -30.98 -6.50 -13.16
C ASP A 113 -30.03 -6.62 -14.37
N GLY A 114 -28.71 -6.67 -14.12
CA GLY A 114 -27.70 -6.74 -15.18
C GLY A 114 -27.28 -5.39 -15.76
N GLN A 115 -27.89 -4.28 -15.33
CA GLN A 115 -27.49 -2.95 -15.79
C GLN A 115 -26.11 -2.56 -15.28
N ILE A 116 -25.33 -1.88 -16.11
CA ILE A 116 -23.99 -1.41 -15.76
C ILE A 116 -24.08 -0.21 -14.80
N ARG A 117 -23.22 -0.22 -13.78
CA ARG A 117 -23.08 0.91 -12.85
C ARG A 117 -21.92 1.82 -13.28
N PRO A 118 -21.81 3.06 -12.74
CA PRO A 118 -20.80 4.02 -13.16
C PRO A 118 -19.35 3.49 -13.11
N ASP A 119 -19.01 2.63 -12.14
CA ASP A 119 -17.69 2.01 -12.05
C ASP A 119 -17.45 0.95 -13.14
N GLY A 120 -18.51 0.26 -13.58
CA GLY A 120 -18.49 -0.62 -14.75
C GLY A 120 -18.25 0.16 -16.04
N GLU A 121 -18.93 1.29 -16.23
CA GLU A 121 -18.70 2.15 -17.41
C GLU A 121 -17.25 2.66 -17.47
N LYS A 122 -16.72 3.12 -16.33
CA LYS A 122 -15.32 3.56 -16.24
C LYS A 122 -14.35 2.43 -16.60
N LEU A 123 -14.64 1.19 -16.20
CA LEU A 123 -13.81 0.02 -16.53
C LEU A 123 -13.81 -0.25 -18.04
N LEU A 124 -14.96 -0.20 -18.70
CA LEU A 124 -15.04 -0.41 -20.16
C LEU A 124 -14.34 0.72 -20.94
N LYS A 125 -14.54 1.98 -20.52
CA LYS A 125 -13.90 3.15 -21.15
C LYS A 125 -12.37 3.12 -21.04
N ARG A 126 -11.82 2.58 -19.95
CA ARG A 126 -10.37 2.42 -19.76
C ARG A 126 -9.72 1.39 -20.68
N THR A 127 -10.48 0.41 -21.18
CA THR A 127 -9.95 -0.65 -22.07
C THR A 127 -10.01 -0.24 -23.55
N GLN A 128 -10.76 0.80 -23.90
CA GLN A 128 -10.89 1.30 -25.28
C GLN A 128 -9.86 2.39 -25.66
N ARG A 129 -8.96 2.75 -24.74
CA ARG A 129 -7.82 3.65 -24.97
C ARG A 129 -6.53 2.85 -24.93
#